data_AF-A0A2V9CMU6-F1
#
_entry.id   AF-A0A2V9CMU6-F1
#
_cell.length_a   1.000
_cell.length_b   1.000
_cell.length_c   1.000
_cell.angle_alpha   90.00
_cell.angle_beta   90.00
_cell.angle_gamma   90.00
#
_symmetry.space_group_name_H-M   'P 1'
#
loop_
_entity.id
_entity.type
_entity.pdbx_description
1 polymer ?
#
loop_
_entity_poly.entity_id
_entity_poly.type
_entity_poly.pdbx_seq_one_letter_code
_entity_poly.pdbx_strand_id
1 'polypeptide(L)'
;APTILQHLTAYEKTKADAAEAQNKVIAASKDSLGYLGRAVQQANYDPQLAQTILEHGLADPTLQPQARGQLMQLREQMAQNPALIKTFADNAVAQSPEQQKQATERQVATIRASKPPEGELPLGDKVASLNQAMAQRYQVLNPGKPLPPFLTLPPTATQKDFDRVDKLMQQTESAQGTKAQQDTANAMRQESQRMAQQSQAERLEQQGLQPIVGTDPKTGKDVLVSASDAKSLGLTGAMKADADLVNKSHAARTWLSLASKEAPAGAPADQMGIMQLVDKMDAAGKLGPIASRWNDFLTGKIGAGDPDYAALRAKMGLSATKLMQAHVGSRGGAFMLEHFEDLANAGKMDAPTLKAGLASELNYMQDVAMLPQRGAAQPAARKSTGPSDLGPAPAGATHIVPGRDGKNHYTNAAGTVDLGIAP
;
A
#
# COMPACT_ATOMS: atom_id res chain seq x y z
N ALA A 1 -15.93 -6.49 60.31
CA ALA A 1 -15.39 -5.11 60.30
C ALA A 1 -15.36 -4.45 58.91
N PRO A 2 -14.91 -5.11 57.82
CA PRO A 2 -14.75 -4.45 56.50
C PRO A 2 -16.07 -3.99 55.84
N THR A 3 -17.15 -4.75 56.02
CA THR A 3 -18.45 -4.51 55.39
C THR A 3 -19.15 -3.25 55.93
N ILE A 4 -18.99 -2.96 57.22
CA ILE A 4 -19.61 -1.78 57.87
C ILE A 4 -18.97 -0.49 57.34
N LEU A 5 -17.64 -0.48 57.14
CA LEU A 5 -16.93 0.67 56.59
C LEU A 5 -17.35 0.96 55.14
N GLN A 6 -17.56 -0.06 54.31
CA GLN A 6 -18.07 0.12 52.94
C GLN A 6 -19.48 0.70 52.90
N HIS A 7 -20.37 0.26 53.79
CA HIS A 7 -21.72 0.82 53.89
C HIS A 7 -21.71 2.27 54.41
N LEU A 8 -20.77 2.61 55.32
CA LEU A 8 -20.59 3.98 55.80
C LEU A 8 -20.16 4.92 54.66
N THR A 9 -19.17 4.51 53.86
CA THR A 9 -18.69 5.31 52.72
C THR A 9 -19.77 5.46 51.63
N ALA A 10 -20.56 4.43 51.37
CA ALA A 10 -21.69 4.51 50.42
C ALA A 10 -22.78 5.49 50.91
N TYR A 11 -23.06 5.50 52.22
CA TYR A 11 -23.98 6.44 52.84
C TYR A 11 -23.47 7.88 52.78
N GLU A 12 -22.20 8.12 53.08
CA GLU A 12 -21.57 9.45 52.99
C GLU A 12 -21.61 10.00 51.57
N LYS A 13 -21.32 9.15 50.57
CA LYS A 13 -21.45 9.52 49.15
C LYS A 13 -22.88 9.87 48.77
N THR A 14 -23.86 9.04 49.16
CA THR A 14 -25.28 9.31 48.87
C THR A 14 -25.75 10.61 49.52
N LYS A 15 -25.27 10.92 50.74
CA LYS A 15 -25.55 12.18 51.42
C LYS A 15 -24.95 13.38 50.69
N ALA A 16 -23.72 13.25 50.17
CA ALA A 16 -23.07 14.28 49.37
C ALA A 16 -23.81 14.51 48.04
N ASP A 17 -24.17 13.44 47.33
CA ASP A 17 -24.92 13.51 46.07
C ASP A 17 -26.31 14.14 46.28
N ALA A 18 -26.99 13.80 47.38
CA ALA A 18 -28.28 14.42 47.75
C ALA A 18 -28.13 15.91 48.07
N ALA A 19 -27.08 16.31 48.77
CA ALA A 19 -26.78 17.71 49.05
C ALA A 19 -26.45 18.49 47.77
N GLU A 20 -25.70 17.89 46.84
CA GLU A 20 -25.41 18.49 45.53
C GLU A 20 -26.69 18.66 44.69
N ALA A 21 -27.54 17.63 44.65
CA ALA A 21 -28.82 17.69 43.97
C ALA A 21 -29.73 18.78 44.57
N GLN A 22 -29.78 18.89 45.91
CA GLN A 22 -30.52 19.96 46.59
C GLN A 22 -29.97 21.34 46.25
N ASN A 23 -28.65 21.52 46.21
CA ASN A 23 -28.01 22.79 45.84
C ASN A 23 -28.31 23.18 44.38
N LYS A 24 -28.33 22.20 43.45
CA LYS A 24 -28.73 22.42 42.05
C LYS A 24 -30.18 22.85 41.94
N VAL A 25 -31.08 22.24 42.70
CA VAL A 25 -32.48 22.64 42.77
C VAL A 25 -32.56 24.09 43.30
N ILE A 26 -31.92 24.41 44.41
CA ILE A 26 -31.90 25.79 44.96
C ILE A 26 -31.36 26.81 43.95
N ALA A 27 -30.28 26.50 43.24
CA ALA A 27 -29.72 27.37 42.21
C ALA A 27 -30.70 27.61 41.06
N ALA A 28 -31.30 26.54 40.52
CA ALA A 28 -32.31 26.66 39.47
C ALA A 28 -33.59 27.39 39.93
N SER A 29 -33.97 27.27 41.22
CA SER A 29 -35.04 28.09 41.82
C SER A 29 -34.69 29.58 41.72
N LYS A 30 -33.49 29.96 42.17
CA LYS A 30 -33.01 31.35 42.13
C LYS A 30 -32.87 31.88 40.71
N ASP A 31 -32.40 31.06 39.77
CA ASP A 31 -32.28 31.44 38.36
C ASP A 31 -33.64 31.66 37.71
N SER A 32 -34.65 30.81 37.99
CA SER A 32 -36.00 31.01 37.47
C SER A 32 -36.61 32.36 37.92
N LEU A 33 -36.40 32.72 39.20
CA LEU A 33 -36.79 34.04 39.71
C LEU A 33 -35.94 35.16 39.12
N GLY A 34 -34.64 34.94 38.92
CA GLY A 34 -33.72 35.88 38.30
C GLY A 34 -34.09 36.25 36.87
N TYR A 35 -34.55 35.28 36.06
CA TYR A 35 -35.05 35.53 34.71
C TYR A 35 -36.32 36.39 34.72
N LEU A 36 -37.26 36.09 35.61
CA LEU A 36 -38.48 36.90 35.78
C LEU A 36 -38.14 38.31 36.27
N GLY A 37 -37.26 38.43 37.26
CA GLY A 37 -36.75 39.71 37.74
C GLY A 37 -36.09 40.51 36.60
N ARG A 38 -35.30 39.85 35.74
CA ARG A 38 -34.66 40.53 34.60
C ARG A 38 -35.67 41.00 33.56
N ALA A 39 -36.71 40.22 33.28
CA ALA A 39 -37.80 40.63 32.40
C ALA A 39 -38.55 41.85 32.96
N VAL A 40 -38.78 41.88 34.27
CA VAL A 40 -39.37 43.03 34.97
C VAL A 40 -38.46 44.27 34.89
N GLN A 41 -37.14 44.11 35.07
CA GLN A 41 -36.19 45.21 34.88
C GLN A 41 -36.22 45.75 33.44
N GLN A 42 -36.36 44.88 32.43
CA GLN A 42 -36.47 45.27 31.02
C GLN A 42 -37.79 45.97 30.71
N ALA A 43 -38.87 45.64 31.43
CA ALA A 43 -40.13 46.36 31.39
C ALA A 43 -40.10 47.68 32.18
N ASN A 44 -38.92 48.16 32.58
CA ASN A 44 -38.73 49.37 33.40
C ASN A 44 -39.56 49.37 34.70
N TYR A 45 -39.76 48.20 35.29
CA TYR A 45 -40.56 48.02 36.52
C TYR A 45 -42.02 48.48 36.40
N ASP A 46 -42.57 48.51 35.18
CA ASP A 46 -43.99 48.83 34.97
C ASP A 46 -44.88 47.81 35.72
N PRO A 47 -45.78 48.26 36.62
CA PRO A 47 -46.58 47.34 37.44
C PRO A 47 -47.53 46.44 36.65
N GLN A 48 -48.12 46.93 35.55
CA GLN A 48 -49.06 46.14 34.74
C GLN A 48 -48.30 45.09 33.94
N LEU A 49 -47.21 45.47 33.28
CA LEU A 49 -46.36 44.52 32.56
C LEU A 49 -45.73 43.50 33.50
N ALA A 50 -45.29 43.94 34.68
CA ALA A 50 -44.75 43.04 35.68
C ALA A 50 -45.77 42.02 36.17
N GLN A 51 -47.03 42.41 36.36
CA GLN A 51 -48.10 41.47 36.69
C GLN A 51 -48.27 40.42 35.59
N THR A 52 -48.29 40.84 34.31
CA THR A 52 -48.34 39.91 33.17
C THR A 52 -47.14 38.96 33.13
N ILE A 53 -45.94 39.47 33.39
CA ILE A 53 -44.70 38.67 33.44
C ILE A 53 -44.76 37.63 34.57
N LEU A 54 -45.24 38.01 35.75
CA LEU A 54 -45.39 37.08 36.89
C LEU A 54 -46.48 36.03 36.64
N GLU A 55 -47.59 36.40 36.00
CA GLU A 55 -48.65 35.46 35.62
C GLU A 55 -48.15 34.44 34.60
N HIS A 56 -47.36 34.89 33.61
CA HIS A 56 -46.71 34.00 32.66
C HIS A 56 -45.69 33.08 33.36
N GLY A 57 -44.89 33.61 34.30
CA GLY A 57 -43.96 32.82 35.09
C GLY A 57 -44.66 31.78 35.97
N LEU A 58 -45.78 32.12 36.59
CA LEU A 58 -46.59 31.19 37.39
C LEU A 58 -47.25 30.09 36.54
N ALA A 59 -47.47 30.35 35.24
CA ALA A 59 -47.97 29.35 34.29
C ALA A 59 -46.87 28.42 33.76
N ASP A 60 -45.59 28.74 33.96
CA ASP A 60 -44.47 27.93 33.50
C ASP A 60 -44.44 26.57 34.22
N PRO A 61 -44.55 25.44 33.50
CA PRO A 61 -44.52 24.11 34.10
C PRO A 61 -43.14 23.73 34.67
N THR A 62 -42.08 24.44 34.28
CA THR A 62 -40.70 24.21 34.73
C THR A 62 -40.34 25.01 35.98
N LEU A 63 -41.24 25.89 36.44
CA LEU A 63 -41.04 26.67 37.64
C LEU A 63 -40.99 25.77 38.88
N GLN A 64 -39.93 25.90 39.66
CA GLN A 64 -39.76 25.09 40.85
C GLN A 64 -40.83 25.39 41.92
N PRO A 65 -41.26 24.38 42.70
CA PRO A 65 -42.32 24.56 43.71
C PRO A 65 -42.03 25.69 44.71
N GLN A 66 -40.79 25.83 45.14
CA GLN A 66 -40.38 26.88 46.07
C GLN A 66 -40.47 28.28 45.44
N ALA A 67 -39.98 28.44 44.20
CA ALA A 67 -40.10 29.68 43.44
C ALA A 67 -41.57 30.03 43.18
N ARG A 68 -42.40 29.03 42.84
CA ARG A 68 -43.85 29.20 42.63
C ARG A 68 -44.55 29.72 43.89
N GLY A 69 -44.24 29.18 45.06
CA GLY A 69 -44.76 29.69 46.33
C GLY A 69 -44.38 31.15 46.59
N GLN A 70 -43.12 31.51 46.33
CA GLN A 70 -42.63 32.89 46.48
C GLN A 70 -43.33 33.85 45.51
N LEU A 71 -43.55 33.45 44.26
CA LEU A 71 -44.26 34.26 43.26
C LEU A 71 -45.75 34.46 43.61
N MET A 72 -46.42 33.42 44.13
CA MET A 72 -47.81 33.53 44.58
C MET A 72 -47.94 34.52 45.75
N GLN A 73 -47.03 34.44 46.73
CA GLN A 73 -46.99 35.37 47.85
C GLN A 73 -46.70 36.81 47.40
N LEU A 74 -45.75 36.99 46.47
CA LEU A 74 -45.44 38.29 45.90
C LEU A 74 -46.65 38.87 45.17
N ARG A 75 -47.36 38.08 44.36
CA ARG A 75 -48.55 38.54 43.62
C ARG A 75 -49.60 39.10 44.56
N GLU A 76 -49.86 38.42 45.68
CA GLU A 76 -50.82 38.88 46.69
C GLU A 76 -50.36 40.18 47.37
N GLN A 77 -49.07 40.29 47.69
CA GLN A 77 -48.50 41.52 48.28
C GLN A 77 -48.49 42.69 47.29
N MET A 78 -48.27 42.45 46.00
CA MET A 78 -48.28 43.50 44.98
C MET A 78 -49.67 44.07 44.73
N ALA A 79 -50.73 43.29 44.94
CA ALA A 79 -52.09 43.82 44.89
C ALA A 79 -52.34 44.94 45.91
N GLN A 80 -51.57 44.95 47.00
CA GLN A 80 -51.63 45.96 48.07
C GLN A 80 -50.53 47.01 47.96
N ASN A 81 -49.34 46.64 47.49
CA ASN A 81 -48.20 47.54 47.33
C ASN A 81 -47.41 47.23 46.02
N PRO A 82 -47.76 47.90 44.92
CA PRO A 82 -47.08 47.70 43.63
C PRO A 82 -45.59 48.03 43.66
N ALA A 83 -45.11 48.87 44.57
CA ALA A 83 -43.70 49.26 44.65
C ALA A 83 -42.75 48.11 45.03
N LEU A 84 -43.29 47.01 45.59
CA LEU A 84 -42.51 45.82 45.94
C LEU A 84 -41.88 45.13 44.72
N ILE A 85 -42.43 45.34 43.52
CA ILE A 85 -41.95 44.71 42.31
C ILE A 85 -40.49 45.04 41.99
N LYS A 86 -40.09 46.30 42.23
CA LYS A 86 -38.72 46.74 41.98
C LYS A 86 -37.74 46.03 42.90
N THR A 87 -38.05 46.03 44.20
CA THR A 87 -37.24 45.36 45.22
C THR A 87 -37.15 43.86 44.97
N PHE A 88 -38.24 43.22 44.56
CA PHE A 88 -38.23 41.81 44.17
C PHE A 88 -37.34 41.56 42.96
N ALA A 89 -37.54 42.32 41.87
CA ALA A 89 -36.80 42.13 40.63
C ALA A 89 -35.28 42.32 40.82
N ASP A 90 -34.88 43.36 41.56
CA ASP A 90 -33.49 43.64 41.85
C ASP A 90 -32.85 42.52 42.70
N ASN A 91 -33.55 42.05 43.73
CA ASN A 91 -33.07 40.95 44.58
C ASN A 91 -33.01 39.61 43.83
N ALA A 92 -34.00 39.33 42.99
CA ALA A 92 -34.06 38.09 42.22
C ALA A 92 -32.90 38.01 41.20
N VAL A 93 -32.63 39.12 40.50
CA VAL A 93 -31.50 39.21 39.57
C VAL A 93 -30.16 39.11 40.31
N ALA A 94 -30.02 39.77 41.47
CA ALA A 94 -28.80 39.73 42.26
C ALA A 94 -28.49 38.34 42.83
N GLN A 95 -29.52 37.55 43.17
CA GLN A 95 -29.36 36.21 43.75
C GLN A 95 -29.23 35.08 42.72
N SER A 96 -29.42 35.35 41.42
CA SER A 96 -29.29 34.36 40.35
C SER A 96 -27.84 34.20 39.90
N PRO A 97 -27.24 33.00 40.06
CA PRO A 97 -25.90 32.72 39.54
C PRO A 97 -25.78 32.94 38.02
N GLU A 98 -26.80 32.56 37.24
CA GLU A 98 -26.71 32.67 35.78
C GLU A 98 -26.79 34.13 35.30
N GLN A 99 -27.57 34.99 35.98
CA GLN A 99 -27.57 36.44 35.69
C GLN A 99 -26.23 37.10 36.04
N GLN A 100 -25.57 36.69 37.13
CA GLN A 100 -24.23 37.18 37.48
C GLN A 100 -23.19 36.81 36.42
N LYS A 101 -23.25 35.57 35.91
CA LYS A 101 -22.37 35.10 34.83
C LYS A 101 -22.57 35.92 33.55
N GLN A 102 -23.82 36.10 33.11
CA GLN A 102 -24.13 36.91 31.93
C GLN A 102 -23.72 38.38 32.09
N ALA A 103 -23.87 38.96 33.30
CA ALA A 103 -23.41 40.31 33.58
C ALA A 103 -21.88 40.43 33.44
N THR A 104 -21.14 39.44 33.95
CA THR A 104 -19.69 39.36 33.82
C THR A 104 -19.26 39.21 32.35
N GLU A 105 -19.91 38.32 31.60
CA GLU A 105 -19.64 38.14 30.16
C GLU A 105 -19.92 39.41 29.35
N ARG A 106 -20.99 40.16 29.68
CA ARG A 106 -21.29 41.45 29.06
C ARG A 106 -20.24 42.51 29.40
N GLN A 107 -19.75 42.54 30.64
CA GLN A 107 -18.65 43.44 31.03
C GLN A 107 -17.36 43.10 30.29
N VAL A 108 -17.02 41.81 30.19
CA VAL A 108 -15.85 41.34 29.41
C VAL A 108 -16.00 41.71 27.94
N ALA A 109 -17.18 41.53 27.34
CA ALA A 109 -17.46 41.93 25.96
C ALA A 109 -17.32 43.45 25.77
N THR A 110 -17.80 44.25 26.73
CA THR A 110 -17.71 45.72 26.70
C THR A 110 -16.26 46.20 26.84
N ILE A 111 -15.46 45.55 27.69
CA ILE A 111 -14.03 45.83 27.84
C ILE A 111 -13.27 45.46 26.55
N ARG A 112 -13.63 44.36 25.90
CA ARG A 112 -13.05 43.96 24.60
C ARG A 112 -13.42 44.92 23.47
N ALA A 113 -14.61 45.50 23.50
CA ALA A 113 -15.04 46.49 22.51
C ALA A 113 -14.38 47.86 22.67
N SER A 114 -13.77 48.17 23.83
CA SER A 114 -13.24 49.51 24.16
C SER A 114 -11.71 49.63 24.16
N LYS A 115 -10.95 48.55 23.88
CA LYS A 115 -9.49 48.56 23.73
C LYS A 115 -9.07 47.84 22.44
N PRO A 116 -8.19 48.42 21.59
CA PRO A 116 -7.61 47.67 20.48
C PRO A 116 -6.84 46.45 21.04
N PRO A 117 -6.95 45.27 20.41
CA PRO A 117 -6.21 44.09 20.83
C PRO A 117 -4.70 44.35 20.83
N GLU A 118 -4.00 43.77 21.81
CA GLU A 118 -2.55 43.77 21.88
C GLU A 118 -1.95 43.24 20.55
N GLY A 119 -1.04 44.00 19.94
CA GLY A 119 -0.41 43.67 18.65
C GLY A 119 -0.87 44.47 17.42
N GLU A 120 -1.83 45.40 17.57
CA GLU A 120 -2.28 46.30 16.48
C GLU A 120 -1.68 47.71 16.53
N LEU A 121 -0.81 47.98 17.52
CA LEU A 121 -0.06 49.23 17.61
C LEU A 121 1.14 49.20 16.66
N PRO A 122 1.43 50.31 15.95
CA PRO A 122 2.66 50.44 15.15
C PRO A 122 3.92 50.27 16.01
N LEU A 123 4.91 49.57 15.47
CA LEU A 123 6.22 49.34 16.10
C LEU A 123 7.10 50.59 16.14
N GLY A 124 6.78 51.61 15.34
CA GLY A 124 7.48 52.89 15.30
C GLY A 124 8.96 52.73 14.93
N ASP A 125 9.84 53.37 15.69
CA ASP A 125 11.29 53.44 15.41
C ASP A 125 11.99 52.07 15.41
N LYS A 126 11.36 51.02 15.96
CA LYS A 126 11.90 49.65 15.97
C LYS A 126 11.93 49.01 14.59
N VAL A 127 11.13 49.48 13.63
CA VAL A 127 11.03 48.87 12.30
C VAL A 127 12.39 48.81 11.59
N ALA A 128 13.20 49.87 11.71
CA ALA A 128 14.51 49.94 11.06
C ALA A 128 15.49 48.87 11.58
N SER A 129 15.56 48.70 12.90
CA SER A 129 16.46 47.70 13.51
C SER A 129 16.00 46.27 13.23
N LEU A 130 14.68 46.03 13.20
CA LEU A 130 14.12 44.72 12.82
C LEU A 130 14.44 44.36 11.37
N ASN A 131 14.30 45.32 10.44
CA ASN A 131 14.69 45.11 9.04
C ASN A 131 16.19 44.80 8.88
N GLN A 132 17.05 45.45 9.68
CA GLN A 132 18.49 45.16 9.68
C GLN A 132 18.79 43.73 10.17
N ALA A 133 18.14 43.28 11.25
CA ALA A 133 18.31 41.92 11.77
C ALA A 133 17.82 40.86 10.78
N MET A 134 16.66 41.09 10.15
CA MET A 134 16.13 40.20 9.11
C MET A 134 17.05 40.16 7.89
N ALA A 135 17.66 41.29 7.49
CA ALA A 135 18.64 41.31 6.41
C ALA A 135 19.87 40.44 6.73
N GLN A 136 20.40 40.53 7.94
CA GLN A 136 21.54 39.69 8.38
C GLN A 136 21.19 38.20 8.37
N ARG A 137 19.99 37.83 8.85
CA ARG A 137 19.49 36.45 8.82
C ARG A 137 19.36 35.93 7.39
N TYR A 138 18.77 36.73 6.51
CA TYR A 138 18.57 36.37 5.10
C TYR A 138 19.91 36.11 4.38
N GLN A 139 20.95 36.88 4.70
CA GLN A 139 22.28 36.74 4.11
C GLN A 139 22.94 35.39 4.38
N VAL A 140 22.60 34.69 5.47
CA VAL A 140 23.18 33.38 5.80
C VAL A 140 22.89 32.35 4.71
N LEU A 141 21.64 32.31 4.22
CA LEU A 141 21.23 31.42 3.13
C LEU A 141 21.30 32.08 1.75
N ASN A 142 21.45 33.41 1.70
CA ASN A 142 21.44 34.21 0.47
C ASN A 142 22.59 35.23 0.46
N PRO A 143 23.85 34.77 0.41
CA PRO A 143 25.00 35.66 0.49
C PRO A 143 25.01 36.68 -0.65
N GLY A 144 25.27 37.94 -0.31
CA GLY A 144 25.32 39.05 -1.27
C GLY A 144 23.96 39.52 -1.81
N LYS A 145 22.84 38.94 -1.37
CA LYS A 145 21.50 39.37 -1.80
C LYS A 145 20.86 40.30 -0.75
N PRO A 146 20.24 41.41 -1.18
CA PRO A 146 19.51 42.28 -0.26
C PRO A 146 18.24 41.59 0.26
N LEU A 147 17.73 42.04 1.41
CA LEU A 147 16.45 41.59 1.93
C LEU A 147 15.34 41.93 0.92
N PRO A 148 14.55 40.95 0.45
CA PRO A 148 13.49 41.21 -0.49
C PRO A 148 12.41 42.15 0.07
N PRO A 149 11.75 42.97 -0.77
CA PRO A 149 10.72 43.91 -0.31
C PRO A 149 9.57 43.26 0.46
N PHE A 150 9.18 42.03 0.11
CA PHE A 150 8.10 41.31 0.80
C PHE A 150 8.48 40.79 2.20
N LEU A 151 9.77 40.76 2.53
CA LEU A 151 10.30 40.48 3.87
C LEU A 151 10.71 41.76 4.61
N THR A 152 10.52 42.92 3.99
CA THR A 152 10.84 44.21 4.60
C THR A 152 9.58 44.78 5.25
N LEU A 153 9.68 45.16 6.52
CA LEU A 153 8.59 45.76 7.26
C LEU A 153 8.40 47.23 6.88
N PRO A 154 7.16 47.67 6.58
CA PRO A 154 6.87 49.09 6.35
C PRO A 154 6.99 49.91 7.66
N PRO A 155 7.18 51.24 7.59
CA PRO A 155 7.31 52.10 8.77
C PRO A 155 6.12 52.04 9.74
N THR A 156 4.93 51.72 9.25
CA THR A 156 3.70 51.58 10.04
C THR A 156 3.45 50.15 10.52
N ALA A 157 4.41 49.23 10.34
CA ALA A 157 4.26 47.82 10.67
C ALA A 157 3.91 47.64 12.15
N THR A 158 3.01 46.70 12.41
CA THR A 158 2.60 46.28 13.74
C THR A 158 3.40 45.06 14.20
N GLN A 159 3.26 44.67 15.47
CA GLN A 159 3.86 43.42 15.96
C GLN A 159 3.37 42.20 15.15
N LYS A 160 2.09 42.18 14.75
CA LYS A 160 1.53 41.11 13.91
C LYS A 160 2.22 41.02 12.54
N ASP A 161 2.63 42.15 11.97
CA ASP A 161 3.36 42.18 10.69
C ASP A 161 4.76 41.58 10.83
N PHE A 162 5.48 41.93 11.91
CA PHE A 162 6.76 41.34 12.22
C PHE A 162 6.65 39.83 12.42
N ASP A 163 5.72 39.37 13.26
CA ASP A 163 5.54 37.93 13.55
C ASP A 163 5.22 37.12 12.28
N ARG A 164 4.44 37.71 11.37
CA ARG A 164 4.13 37.10 10.06
C ARG A 164 5.38 36.95 9.19
N VAL A 165 6.20 38.00 9.09
CA VAL A 165 7.43 37.99 8.29
C VAL A 165 8.47 37.03 8.90
N ASP A 166 8.66 37.08 10.21
CA ASP A 166 9.59 36.20 10.93
C ASP A 166 9.23 34.72 10.74
N LYS A 167 7.94 34.39 10.87
CA LYS A 167 7.43 33.03 10.62
C LYS A 167 7.68 32.57 9.18
N LEU A 168 7.48 33.44 8.20
CA LEU A 168 7.73 33.11 6.78
C LEU A 168 9.22 32.83 6.54
N MET A 169 10.12 33.65 7.10
CA MET A 169 11.56 33.43 7.02
C MET A 169 11.96 32.11 7.68
N GLN A 170 11.47 31.85 8.90
CA GLN A 170 11.74 30.60 9.63
C GLN A 170 11.31 29.36 8.85
N GLN A 171 10.11 29.38 8.27
CA GLN A 171 9.61 28.26 7.47
C GLN A 171 10.46 28.04 6.21
N THR A 172 10.87 29.10 5.55
CA THR A 172 11.72 29.04 4.35
C THR A 172 13.09 28.46 4.67
N GLU A 173 13.72 28.93 5.74
CA GLU A 173 15.03 28.44 6.21
C GLU A 173 14.98 26.97 6.61
N SER A 174 13.92 26.57 7.32
CA SER A 174 13.69 25.18 7.72
C SER A 174 13.55 24.29 6.48
N ALA A 175 12.75 24.70 5.50
CA ALA A 175 12.55 23.96 4.25
C ALA A 175 13.85 23.83 3.44
N GLN A 176 14.65 24.90 3.35
CA GLN A 176 15.95 24.85 2.69
C GLN A 176 16.92 23.91 3.40
N GLY A 177 16.96 23.96 4.74
CA GLY A 177 17.77 23.05 5.56
C GLY A 177 17.39 21.58 5.34
N THR A 178 16.09 21.26 5.37
CA THR A 178 15.60 19.90 5.08
C THR A 178 15.98 19.43 3.69
N LYS A 179 15.84 20.30 2.67
CA LYS A 179 16.22 19.95 1.30
C LYS A 179 17.71 19.65 1.19
N ALA A 180 18.58 20.50 1.77
CA ALA A 180 20.03 20.27 1.75
C ALA A 180 20.44 18.95 2.43
N GLN A 181 19.78 18.59 3.54
CA GLN A 181 20.00 17.30 4.20
C GLN A 181 19.55 16.12 3.32
N GLN A 182 18.38 16.24 2.67
CA GLN A 182 17.89 15.22 1.74
C GLN A 182 18.82 15.05 0.54
N ASP A 183 19.30 16.15 -0.04
CA ASP A 183 20.23 16.12 -1.17
C ASP A 183 21.55 15.44 -0.79
N THR A 184 22.08 15.75 0.39
CA THR A 184 23.29 15.09 0.93
C THR A 184 23.05 13.60 1.14
N ALA A 185 21.91 13.20 1.73
CA ALA A 185 21.57 11.81 1.94
C ALA A 185 21.33 11.04 0.64
N ASN A 186 20.74 11.69 -0.38
CA ASN A 186 20.56 11.13 -1.71
C ASN A 186 21.92 10.91 -2.39
N ALA A 187 22.82 11.90 -2.32
CA ALA A 187 24.17 11.80 -2.88
C ALA A 187 24.95 10.64 -2.22
N MET A 188 24.93 10.53 -0.89
CA MET A 188 25.57 9.41 -0.18
C MET A 188 24.99 8.05 -0.57
N ARG A 189 23.66 7.96 -0.76
CA ARG A 189 23.02 6.71 -1.23
C ARG A 189 23.46 6.34 -2.64
N GLN A 190 23.55 7.30 -3.55
CA GLN A 190 24.04 7.07 -4.91
C GLN A 190 25.51 6.63 -4.91
N GLU A 191 26.35 7.27 -4.12
CA GLU A 191 27.76 6.91 -3.96
C GLU A 191 27.92 5.50 -3.37
N SER A 192 27.14 5.18 -2.33
CA SER A 192 27.15 3.86 -1.69
C SER A 192 26.71 2.76 -2.66
N GLN A 193 25.68 3.01 -3.46
CA GLN A 193 25.22 2.07 -4.50
C GLN A 193 26.30 1.85 -5.57
N ARG A 194 26.97 2.91 -6.02
CA ARG A 194 28.07 2.82 -6.98
C ARG A 194 29.24 2.01 -6.42
N MET A 195 29.61 2.24 -5.16
CA MET A 195 30.68 1.51 -4.49
C MET A 195 30.31 0.03 -4.26
N ALA A 196 29.06 -0.26 -3.92
CA ALA A 196 28.57 -1.63 -3.80
C ALA A 196 28.63 -2.38 -5.14
N GLN A 197 28.26 -1.73 -6.24
CA GLN A 197 28.36 -2.31 -7.59
C GLN A 197 29.82 -2.53 -8.01
N GLN A 198 30.70 -1.57 -7.75
CA GLN A 198 32.13 -1.68 -8.05
C GLN A 198 32.77 -2.83 -7.25
N SER A 199 32.56 -2.88 -5.93
CA SER A 199 33.11 -3.96 -5.09
C SER A 199 32.56 -5.34 -5.46
N GLN A 200 31.31 -5.45 -5.93
CA GLN A 200 30.79 -6.70 -6.46
C GLN A 200 31.48 -7.11 -7.76
N ALA A 201 31.69 -6.16 -8.68
CA ALA A 201 32.39 -6.41 -9.93
C ALA A 201 33.84 -6.83 -9.69
N GLU A 202 34.57 -6.14 -8.80
CA GLU A 202 35.95 -6.50 -8.43
C GLU A 202 36.03 -7.91 -7.82
N ARG A 203 35.10 -8.29 -6.94
CA ARG A 203 35.05 -9.65 -6.36
C ARG A 203 34.84 -10.72 -7.43
N LEU A 204 33.90 -10.49 -8.35
CA LEU A 204 33.64 -11.41 -9.45
C LEU A 204 34.86 -11.53 -10.39
N GLU A 205 35.61 -10.45 -10.57
CA GLU A 205 36.83 -10.44 -11.37
C GLU A 205 37.96 -11.22 -10.71
N GLN A 206 38.24 -10.95 -9.43
CA GLN A 206 39.26 -11.66 -8.65
C GLN A 206 39.00 -13.17 -8.56
N GLN A 207 37.73 -13.57 -8.51
CA GLN A 207 37.34 -14.98 -8.46
C GLN A 207 37.20 -15.64 -9.85
N GLY A 208 37.42 -14.89 -10.93
CA GLY A 208 37.22 -15.41 -12.30
C GLY A 208 35.77 -15.76 -12.63
N LEU A 209 34.81 -15.23 -11.86
CA LEU A 209 33.37 -15.46 -11.99
C LEU A 209 32.66 -14.44 -12.89
N GLN A 210 33.42 -13.56 -13.55
CA GLN A 210 32.87 -12.63 -14.53
C GLN A 210 32.14 -13.39 -15.63
N PRO A 211 30.90 -13.01 -15.99
CA PRO A 211 30.17 -13.67 -17.05
C PRO A 211 30.80 -13.31 -18.40
N ILE A 212 31.20 -14.35 -19.13
CA ILE A 212 31.78 -14.30 -20.45
C ILE A 212 30.85 -15.01 -21.43
N VAL A 213 30.66 -14.42 -22.59
CA VAL A 213 30.08 -15.08 -23.76
C VAL A 213 31.19 -15.42 -24.73
N GLY A 214 31.18 -16.62 -25.29
CA GLY A 214 32.10 -17.02 -26.36
C GLY A 214 31.55 -18.22 -27.11
N THR A 215 32.13 -18.50 -28.28
CA THR A 215 31.69 -19.59 -29.14
C THR A 215 32.35 -20.90 -28.71
N ASP A 216 31.55 -21.92 -28.46
CA ASP A 216 32.02 -23.27 -28.16
C ASP A 216 32.53 -23.93 -29.45
N PRO A 217 33.83 -24.29 -29.53
CA PRO A 217 34.41 -24.86 -30.75
C PRO A 217 33.82 -26.24 -31.13
N LYS A 218 33.17 -26.94 -30.20
CA LYS A 218 32.57 -28.26 -30.47
C LYS A 218 31.21 -28.16 -31.15
N THR A 219 30.44 -27.12 -30.82
CA THR A 219 29.06 -26.95 -31.29
C THR A 219 28.88 -25.79 -32.26
N GLY A 220 29.83 -24.86 -32.29
CA GLY A 220 29.70 -23.59 -33.00
C GLY A 220 28.66 -22.64 -32.38
N LYS A 221 28.09 -22.97 -31.21
CA LYS A 221 27.10 -22.14 -30.52
C LYS A 221 27.76 -21.22 -29.51
N ASP A 222 27.17 -20.05 -29.31
CA ASP A 222 27.57 -19.14 -28.24
C ASP A 222 27.07 -19.64 -26.89
N VAL A 223 27.97 -19.65 -25.91
CA VAL A 223 27.71 -20.11 -24.55
C VAL A 223 28.08 -19.02 -23.54
N LEU A 224 27.30 -18.92 -22.47
CA LEU A 224 27.50 -17.96 -21.40
C LEU A 224 28.01 -18.68 -20.15
N VAL A 225 29.24 -18.40 -19.74
CA VAL A 225 29.91 -19.07 -18.62
C VAL A 225 30.74 -18.09 -17.80
N SER A 226 31.35 -18.53 -16.70
CA SER A 226 32.33 -17.69 -15.99
C SER A 226 33.62 -17.54 -16.81
N ALA A 227 34.43 -16.52 -16.52
CA ALA A 227 35.73 -16.33 -17.16
C ALA A 227 36.69 -17.52 -16.91
N SER A 228 36.60 -18.16 -15.74
CA SER A 228 37.32 -19.41 -15.45
C SER A 228 36.87 -20.56 -16.34
N ASP A 229 35.55 -20.74 -16.52
CA ASP A 229 34.98 -21.80 -17.35
C ASP A 229 35.19 -21.54 -18.85
N ALA A 230 35.19 -20.28 -19.29
CA ALA A 230 35.47 -19.93 -20.68
C ALA A 230 36.88 -20.41 -21.11
N LYS A 231 37.87 -20.25 -20.22
CA LYS A 231 39.23 -20.75 -20.43
C LYS A 231 39.28 -22.28 -20.44
N SER A 232 38.59 -22.94 -19.52
CA SER A 232 38.60 -24.41 -19.42
C SER A 232 37.87 -25.08 -20.59
N LEU A 233 36.83 -24.44 -21.12
CA LEU A 233 36.06 -24.91 -22.28
C LEU A 233 36.72 -24.55 -23.62
N GLY A 234 37.76 -23.71 -23.61
CA GLY A 234 38.47 -23.29 -24.82
C GLY A 234 37.61 -22.45 -25.76
N LEU A 235 36.74 -21.59 -25.21
CA LEU A 235 35.85 -20.76 -26.02
C LEU A 235 36.63 -19.79 -26.90
N THR A 236 36.20 -19.65 -28.15
CA THR A 236 36.75 -18.64 -29.08
C THR A 236 35.89 -17.38 -29.04
N GLY A 237 36.47 -16.23 -29.41
CA GLY A 237 35.74 -14.96 -29.41
C GLY A 237 35.22 -14.50 -28.03
N ALA A 238 35.83 -14.99 -26.94
CA ALA A 238 35.38 -14.74 -25.59
C ALA A 238 35.39 -13.24 -25.23
N MET A 239 34.23 -12.69 -24.86
CA MET A 239 34.04 -11.30 -24.45
C MET A 239 33.17 -11.20 -23.20
N LYS A 240 33.29 -10.07 -22.47
CA LYS A 240 32.42 -9.80 -21.31
C LYS A 240 30.97 -9.74 -21.76
N ALA A 241 30.11 -10.50 -21.09
CA ALA A 241 28.68 -10.48 -21.38
C ALA A 241 28.03 -9.22 -20.82
N ASP A 242 27.10 -8.64 -21.59
CA ASP A 242 26.25 -7.55 -21.12
C ASP A 242 25.23 -8.05 -20.07
N ALA A 243 24.84 -7.17 -19.15
CA ALA A 243 23.91 -7.51 -18.08
C ALA A 243 22.53 -7.98 -18.60
N ASP A 244 22.03 -7.43 -19.71
CA ASP A 244 20.76 -7.86 -20.29
C ASP A 244 20.85 -9.29 -20.84
N LEU A 245 21.95 -9.63 -21.50
CA LEU A 245 22.20 -10.99 -22.01
C LEU A 245 22.29 -12.01 -20.86
N VAL A 246 23.01 -11.65 -19.78
CA VAL A 246 23.10 -12.49 -18.56
C VAL A 246 21.73 -12.73 -17.95
N ASN A 247 20.90 -11.68 -17.86
CA ASN A 247 19.54 -11.79 -17.30
C ASN A 247 18.64 -12.67 -18.16
N LYS A 248 18.68 -12.51 -19.49
CA LYS A 248 17.92 -13.34 -20.44
C LYS A 248 18.33 -14.80 -20.35
N SER A 249 19.63 -15.08 -20.36
CA SER A 249 20.16 -16.43 -20.22
C SER A 249 19.77 -17.07 -18.87
N HIS A 250 19.84 -16.32 -17.77
CA HIS A 250 19.40 -16.83 -16.47
C HIS A 250 17.89 -17.12 -16.40
N ALA A 251 17.06 -16.24 -17.00
CA ALA A 251 15.62 -16.47 -17.12
C ALA A 251 15.33 -17.73 -17.93
N ALA A 252 16.02 -17.91 -19.06
CA ALA A 252 15.93 -19.10 -19.90
C ALA A 252 16.35 -20.37 -19.16
N ARG A 253 17.48 -20.37 -18.45
CA ARG A 253 17.93 -21.50 -17.61
C ARG A 253 16.91 -21.86 -16.53
N THR A 254 16.32 -20.86 -15.88
CA THR A 254 15.28 -21.07 -14.87
C THR A 254 14.02 -21.68 -15.48
N TRP A 255 13.62 -21.20 -16.66
CA TRP A 255 12.49 -21.76 -17.40
C TRP A 255 12.75 -23.22 -17.81
N LEU A 256 13.95 -23.54 -18.31
CA LEU A 256 14.31 -24.90 -18.66
C LEU A 256 14.15 -25.83 -17.46
N SER A 257 14.64 -25.40 -16.29
CA SER A 257 14.42 -26.14 -15.05
C SER A 257 12.94 -26.31 -14.71
N LEU A 258 12.10 -25.29 -14.92
CA LEU A 258 10.66 -25.38 -14.68
C LEU A 258 9.96 -26.34 -15.67
N ALA A 259 10.36 -26.31 -16.94
CA ALA A 259 9.71 -27.04 -18.02
C ALA A 259 10.14 -28.51 -18.07
N SER A 260 11.44 -28.78 -17.97
CA SER A 260 12.06 -30.09 -18.23
C SER A 260 12.51 -30.84 -16.97
N LYS A 261 12.19 -30.35 -15.76
CA LYS A 261 12.49 -31.10 -14.54
C LYS A 261 11.78 -32.45 -14.55
N GLU A 262 12.54 -33.51 -14.36
CA GLU A 262 12.02 -34.85 -14.18
C GLU A 262 11.95 -35.19 -12.70
N ALA A 263 10.74 -35.44 -12.21
CA ALA A 263 10.52 -35.97 -10.86
C ALA A 263 10.39 -37.51 -10.91
N PRO A 264 10.73 -38.23 -9.84
CA PRO A 264 10.53 -39.67 -9.75
C PRO A 264 9.07 -40.08 -10.00
N ALA A 265 8.87 -41.34 -10.41
CA ALA A 265 7.52 -41.90 -10.56
C ALA A 265 6.72 -41.78 -9.24
N GLY A 266 5.48 -41.33 -9.34
CA GLY A 266 4.60 -41.12 -8.18
C GLY A 266 4.81 -39.79 -7.44
N ALA A 267 5.74 -38.93 -7.88
CA ALA A 267 5.90 -37.60 -7.30
C ALA A 267 4.63 -36.73 -7.45
N PRO A 268 4.37 -35.81 -6.49
CA PRO A 268 3.27 -34.86 -6.62
C PRO A 268 3.52 -33.85 -7.75
N ALA A 269 2.43 -33.26 -8.27
CA ALA A 269 2.45 -32.42 -9.46
C ALA A 269 3.30 -31.14 -9.33
N ASP A 270 3.45 -30.61 -8.12
CA ASP A 270 4.30 -29.45 -7.81
C ASP A 270 5.80 -29.74 -8.03
N GLN A 271 6.22 -31.00 -7.87
CA GLN A 271 7.61 -31.42 -8.06
C GLN A 271 7.97 -31.72 -9.51
N MET A 272 6.98 -32.07 -10.34
CA MET A 272 7.15 -32.36 -11.77
C MET A 272 7.47 -31.10 -12.58
N GLY A 273 8.25 -31.24 -13.65
CA GLY A 273 8.33 -30.23 -14.70
C GLY A 273 7.03 -30.14 -15.50
N ILE A 274 6.87 -29.07 -16.28
CA ILE A 274 5.66 -28.84 -17.09
C ILE A 274 5.43 -30.01 -18.06
N MET A 275 6.46 -30.47 -18.77
CA MET A 275 6.32 -31.54 -19.76
C MET A 275 5.83 -32.84 -19.13
N GLN A 276 6.45 -33.24 -18.02
CA GLN A 276 6.06 -34.45 -17.28
C GLN A 276 4.64 -34.35 -16.73
N LEU A 277 4.26 -33.17 -16.21
CA LEU A 277 2.91 -32.94 -15.69
C LEU A 277 1.85 -33.00 -16.81
N VAL A 278 2.13 -32.41 -17.97
CA VAL A 278 1.25 -32.47 -19.14
C VAL A 278 1.08 -33.93 -19.60
N ASP A 279 2.15 -34.72 -19.68
CA ASP A 279 2.05 -36.15 -20.02
C ASP A 279 1.19 -36.94 -19.02
N LYS A 280 1.38 -36.69 -17.71
CA LYS A 280 0.55 -37.30 -16.65
C LYS A 280 -0.93 -36.94 -16.83
N MET A 281 -1.23 -35.66 -17.04
CA MET A 281 -2.59 -35.17 -17.18
C MET A 281 -3.25 -35.67 -18.47
N ASP A 282 -2.48 -35.79 -19.56
CA ASP A 282 -2.93 -36.35 -20.83
C ASP A 282 -3.31 -37.83 -20.68
N ALA A 283 -2.43 -38.63 -20.07
CA ALA A 283 -2.68 -40.04 -19.78
C ALA A 283 -3.91 -40.25 -18.87
N ALA A 284 -4.21 -39.27 -18.01
CA ALA A 284 -5.39 -39.27 -17.15
C ALA A 284 -6.65 -38.67 -17.81
N GLY A 285 -6.59 -38.25 -19.08
CA GLY A 285 -7.70 -37.61 -19.79
C GLY A 285 -8.08 -36.21 -19.27
N LYS A 286 -7.24 -35.60 -18.42
CA LYS A 286 -7.49 -34.32 -17.76
C LYS A 286 -7.24 -33.09 -18.65
N LEU A 287 -6.59 -33.24 -19.80
CA LEU A 287 -6.35 -32.11 -20.71
C LEU A 287 -7.53 -31.81 -21.65
N GLY A 288 -8.36 -32.80 -21.95
CA GLY A 288 -9.54 -32.63 -22.81
C GLY A 288 -10.51 -31.51 -22.35
N PRO A 289 -10.87 -31.43 -21.05
CA PRO A 289 -11.70 -30.35 -20.52
C PRO A 289 -11.11 -28.95 -20.66
N ILE A 290 -9.78 -28.84 -20.73
CA ILE A 290 -9.07 -27.55 -20.83
C ILE A 290 -9.10 -27.04 -22.28
N ALA A 291 -9.01 -27.94 -23.27
CA ALA A 291 -8.78 -27.60 -24.67
C ALA A 291 -9.79 -26.61 -25.26
N SER A 292 -11.06 -26.65 -24.84
CA SER A 292 -12.11 -25.71 -25.32
C SER A 292 -12.42 -24.57 -24.35
N ARG A 293 -11.82 -24.57 -23.15
CA ARG A 293 -12.17 -23.69 -22.03
C ARG A 293 -10.93 -23.14 -21.31
N TRP A 294 -9.94 -22.74 -22.10
CA TRP A 294 -8.65 -22.25 -21.60
C TRP A 294 -8.80 -21.10 -20.60
N ASN A 295 -9.65 -20.11 -20.88
CA ASN A 295 -9.94 -19.00 -19.97
C ASN A 295 -10.53 -19.48 -18.63
N ASP A 296 -11.47 -20.41 -18.65
CA ASP A 296 -12.04 -20.97 -17.42
C ASP A 296 -11.01 -21.80 -16.65
N PHE A 297 -10.09 -22.48 -17.34
CA PHE A 297 -8.94 -23.10 -16.70
C PHE A 297 -8.03 -22.06 -16.06
N LEU A 298 -7.60 -21.00 -16.75
CA LEU A 298 -6.71 -19.98 -16.17
C LEU A 298 -7.33 -19.25 -14.98
N THR A 299 -8.63 -18.97 -15.02
CA THR A 299 -9.38 -18.35 -13.91
C THR A 299 -9.71 -19.30 -12.74
N GLY A 300 -9.31 -20.58 -12.82
CA GLY A 300 -9.51 -21.54 -11.73
C GLY A 300 -10.89 -22.20 -11.69
N LYS A 301 -11.78 -21.92 -12.64
CA LYS A 301 -13.11 -22.54 -12.71
C LYS A 301 -13.04 -24.02 -13.12
N ILE A 302 -12.09 -24.39 -13.98
CA ILE A 302 -11.80 -25.79 -14.32
C ILE A 302 -10.71 -26.33 -13.40
N GLY A 303 -10.94 -27.52 -12.85
CA GLY A 303 -9.98 -28.20 -11.97
C GLY A 303 -9.89 -27.59 -10.58
N ALA A 304 -10.94 -26.90 -10.11
CA ALA A 304 -11.03 -26.41 -8.75
C ALA A 304 -10.90 -27.58 -7.75
N GLY A 305 -9.97 -27.47 -6.81
CA GLY A 305 -9.67 -28.54 -5.84
C GLY A 305 -8.81 -29.69 -6.36
N ASP A 306 -8.45 -29.72 -7.65
CA ASP A 306 -7.56 -30.75 -8.20
C ASP A 306 -6.10 -30.22 -8.24
N PRO A 307 -5.16 -30.90 -7.56
CA PRO A 307 -3.78 -30.44 -7.44
C PRO A 307 -3.02 -30.45 -8.77
N ASP A 308 -3.39 -31.29 -9.75
CA ASP A 308 -2.71 -31.34 -11.04
C ASP A 308 -3.01 -30.07 -11.86
N TYR A 309 -4.29 -29.65 -11.90
CA TYR A 309 -4.70 -28.42 -12.58
C TYR A 309 -4.14 -27.18 -11.89
N ALA A 310 -4.11 -27.16 -10.55
CA ALA A 310 -3.51 -26.08 -9.79
C ALA A 310 -2.00 -25.93 -10.08
N ALA A 311 -1.27 -27.05 -10.06
CA ALA A 311 0.16 -27.07 -10.39
C ALA A 311 0.44 -26.65 -11.83
N LEU A 312 -0.34 -27.15 -12.80
CA LEU A 312 -0.18 -26.79 -14.21
C LEU A 312 -0.39 -25.28 -14.41
N ARG A 313 -1.48 -24.71 -13.87
CA ARG A 313 -1.77 -23.28 -13.96
C ARG A 313 -0.65 -22.42 -13.38
N ALA A 314 -0.18 -22.76 -12.17
CA ALA A 314 0.90 -22.03 -11.52
C ALA A 314 2.20 -22.08 -12.35
N LYS A 315 2.56 -23.26 -12.86
CA LYS A 315 3.75 -23.44 -13.69
C LYS A 315 3.63 -22.72 -15.04
N MET A 316 2.46 -22.69 -15.66
CA MET A 316 2.23 -21.91 -16.89
C MET A 316 2.38 -20.40 -16.65
N GLY A 317 1.89 -19.88 -15.52
CA GLY A 317 2.08 -18.46 -15.17
C GLY A 317 3.56 -18.09 -14.94
N LEU A 318 4.30 -18.97 -14.24
CA LEU A 318 5.75 -18.81 -14.04
C LEU A 318 6.52 -18.97 -15.37
N SER A 319 6.10 -19.91 -16.23
CA SER A 319 6.65 -20.14 -17.56
C SER A 319 6.55 -18.88 -18.42
N ALA A 320 5.35 -18.32 -18.57
CA ALA A 320 5.11 -17.10 -19.35
C ALA A 320 5.95 -15.92 -18.83
N THR A 321 6.03 -15.73 -17.51
CA THR A 321 6.91 -14.71 -16.90
C THR A 321 8.35 -14.89 -17.33
N LYS A 322 8.87 -16.12 -17.31
CA LYS A 322 10.26 -16.41 -17.64
C LYS A 322 10.54 -16.33 -19.14
N LEU A 323 9.59 -16.73 -19.99
CA LEU A 323 9.64 -16.54 -21.45
C LEU A 323 9.73 -15.06 -21.79
N MET A 324 8.89 -14.23 -21.18
CA MET A 324 8.95 -12.78 -21.35
C MET A 324 10.32 -12.25 -20.90
N GLN A 325 10.78 -12.59 -19.70
CA GLN A 325 12.10 -12.18 -19.20
C GLN A 325 13.25 -12.59 -20.15
N ALA A 326 13.18 -13.77 -20.77
CA ALA A 326 14.15 -14.23 -21.76
C ALA A 326 14.04 -13.49 -23.10
N HIS A 327 12.85 -13.07 -23.50
CA HIS A 327 12.61 -12.36 -24.76
C HIS A 327 12.98 -10.87 -24.70
N VAL A 328 12.49 -10.15 -23.69
CA VAL A 328 12.63 -8.68 -23.59
C VAL A 328 13.66 -8.22 -22.56
N GLY A 329 14.16 -9.12 -21.70
CA GLY A 329 15.17 -8.79 -20.70
C GLY A 329 14.68 -7.83 -19.62
N SER A 330 15.58 -6.93 -19.21
CA SER A 330 15.35 -5.96 -18.12
C SER A 330 14.27 -4.90 -18.43
N ARG A 331 13.87 -4.76 -19.70
CA ARG A 331 12.86 -3.79 -20.18
C ARG A 331 11.42 -4.30 -20.12
N GLY A 332 11.21 -5.56 -19.71
CA GLY A 332 9.91 -6.23 -19.83
C GLY A 332 8.84 -5.86 -18.81
N GLY A 333 9.17 -5.16 -17.73
CA GLY A 333 8.24 -4.95 -16.61
C GLY A 333 6.89 -4.32 -16.99
N ALA A 334 6.85 -3.47 -18.02
CA ALA A 334 5.63 -2.82 -18.51
C ALA A 334 4.79 -3.70 -19.46
N PHE A 335 5.43 -4.57 -20.26
CA PHE A 335 4.77 -5.48 -21.22
C PHE A 335 4.27 -6.78 -20.58
N MET A 336 4.67 -7.05 -19.33
CA MET A 336 4.29 -8.26 -18.60
C MET A 336 2.78 -8.38 -18.39
N LEU A 337 2.03 -7.27 -18.28
CA LEU A 337 0.57 -7.32 -18.04
C LEU A 337 -0.24 -7.61 -19.31
N GLU A 338 0.17 -7.07 -20.45
CA GLU A 338 -0.56 -7.17 -21.73
C GLU A 338 -0.40 -8.56 -22.38
N HIS A 339 0.78 -9.18 -22.24
CA HIS A 339 1.06 -10.49 -22.85
C HIS A 339 0.34 -11.67 -22.16
N PHE A 340 -0.03 -11.55 -20.88
CA PHE A 340 -0.85 -12.55 -20.19
C PHE A 340 -2.29 -12.59 -20.73
N GLU A 341 -2.82 -11.46 -21.19
CA GLU A 341 -4.14 -11.41 -21.84
C GLU A 341 -4.11 -12.07 -23.23
N ASP A 342 -3.03 -11.88 -23.99
CA ASP A 342 -2.87 -12.50 -25.32
C ASP A 342 -2.69 -14.02 -25.25
N LEU A 343 -1.93 -14.54 -24.27
CA LEU A 343 -1.79 -15.99 -24.04
C LEU A 343 -3.09 -16.64 -23.51
N ALA A 344 -3.94 -15.86 -22.83
CA ALA A 344 -5.28 -16.30 -22.45
C ALA A 344 -6.23 -16.33 -23.67
N ASN A 345 -6.04 -15.41 -24.63
CA ASN A 345 -6.83 -15.30 -25.86
C ASN A 345 -6.37 -16.23 -27.00
N ALA A 346 -5.18 -16.84 -26.93
CA ALA A 346 -4.70 -17.88 -27.85
C ALA A 346 -5.47 -19.20 -27.65
N GLY A 347 -6.76 -19.15 -27.98
CA GLY A 347 -7.75 -20.18 -27.71
C GLY A 347 -7.53 -21.46 -28.52
N LYS A 348 -7.72 -22.58 -27.82
CA LYS A 348 -7.77 -23.97 -28.29
C LYS A 348 -6.41 -24.64 -28.50
N MET A 349 -5.81 -25.10 -27.41
CA MET A 349 -4.76 -26.12 -27.48
C MET A 349 -5.29 -27.44 -26.90
N ASP A 350 -5.48 -28.42 -27.77
CA ASP A 350 -5.56 -29.82 -27.34
C ASP A 350 -4.19 -30.29 -26.80
N ALA A 351 -4.14 -31.46 -26.17
CA ALA A 351 -2.91 -31.97 -25.58
C ALA A 351 -1.74 -32.06 -26.59
N PRO A 352 -1.94 -32.53 -27.84
CA PRO A 352 -0.90 -32.49 -28.86
C PRO A 352 -0.39 -31.08 -29.18
N THR A 353 -1.29 -30.10 -29.35
CA THR A 353 -0.91 -28.71 -29.65
C THR A 353 -0.15 -28.07 -28.49
N LEU A 354 -0.59 -28.31 -27.25
CA LEU A 354 0.09 -27.81 -26.06
C LEU A 354 1.50 -28.40 -25.95
N LYS A 355 1.66 -29.71 -26.17
CA LYS A 355 2.98 -30.36 -26.15
C LYS A 355 3.89 -29.81 -27.26
N ALA A 356 3.37 -29.59 -28.46
CA ALA A 356 4.13 -29.01 -29.57
C ALA A 356 4.56 -27.56 -29.26
N GLY A 357 3.67 -26.75 -28.69
CA GLY A 357 3.98 -25.37 -28.26
C GLY A 357 5.09 -25.35 -27.20
N LEU A 358 4.96 -26.16 -26.15
CA LEU A 358 5.98 -26.27 -25.10
C LEU A 358 7.32 -26.79 -25.64
N ALA A 359 7.31 -27.69 -26.63
CA ALA A 359 8.53 -28.17 -27.29
C ALA A 359 9.21 -27.05 -28.10
N SER A 360 8.44 -26.18 -28.76
CA SER A 360 8.97 -25.00 -29.45
C SER A 360 9.58 -24.00 -28.47
N GLU A 361 8.90 -23.74 -27.36
CA GLU A 361 9.42 -22.89 -26.27
C GLU A 361 10.69 -23.48 -25.67
N LEU A 362 10.74 -24.80 -25.47
CA LEU A 362 11.92 -25.52 -24.98
C LEU A 362 13.12 -25.32 -25.90
N ASN A 363 12.94 -25.48 -27.21
CA ASN A 363 14.02 -25.26 -28.18
C ASN A 363 14.52 -23.81 -28.16
N TYR A 364 13.61 -22.84 -28.21
CA TYR A 364 13.97 -21.42 -28.09
C TYR A 364 14.73 -21.12 -26.80
N MET A 365 14.25 -21.62 -25.66
CA MET A 365 14.87 -21.38 -24.37
C MET A 365 16.22 -22.09 -24.22
N GLN A 366 16.45 -23.23 -24.90
CA GLN A 366 17.77 -23.86 -24.96
C GLN A 366 18.80 -22.96 -25.65
N ASP A 367 18.41 -22.28 -26.72
CA ASP A 367 19.28 -21.35 -27.43
C ASP A 367 19.54 -20.09 -26.58
N VAL A 368 18.50 -19.48 -25.99
CA VAL A 368 18.66 -18.29 -25.13
C VAL A 368 19.42 -18.61 -23.83
N ALA A 369 19.32 -19.83 -23.31
CA ALA A 369 20.02 -20.24 -22.10
C ALA A 369 21.55 -20.31 -22.28
N MET A 370 22.05 -20.38 -23.52
CA MET A 370 23.48 -20.37 -23.84
C MET A 370 24.27 -21.34 -22.96
N LEU A 371 23.76 -22.57 -22.83
CA LEU A 371 24.33 -23.58 -21.93
C LEU A 371 25.60 -24.18 -22.55
N PRO A 372 26.71 -24.31 -21.78
CA PRO A 372 27.88 -25.01 -22.27
C PRO A 372 27.60 -26.51 -22.41
N GLN A 373 28.10 -27.13 -23.49
CA GLN A 373 28.03 -28.58 -23.63
C GLN A 373 29.14 -29.22 -22.78
N ARG A 374 28.87 -29.44 -21.48
CA ARG A 374 29.79 -30.20 -20.63
C ARG A 374 29.93 -31.61 -21.20
N GLY A 375 31.17 -32.02 -21.48
CA GLY A 375 31.46 -33.39 -21.90
C GLY A 375 30.85 -34.39 -20.92
N ALA A 376 29.94 -35.23 -21.42
CA ALA A 376 29.39 -36.43 -20.80
C ALA A 376 29.01 -36.36 -19.29
N ALA A 377 27.82 -35.84 -19.03
CA ALA A 377 26.82 -36.51 -18.19
C ALA A 377 25.44 -35.93 -18.54
N GLN A 378 24.90 -36.35 -19.68
CA GLN A 378 23.48 -36.12 -20.01
C GLN A 378 22.62 -36.93 -19.01
N PRO A 379 21.67 -36.32 -18.28
CA PRO A 379 20.45 -37.06 -17.97
C PRO A 379 19.82 -37.41 -19.31
N ALA A 380 19.47 -38.68 -19.48
CA ALA A 380 19.01 -39.26 -20.72
C ALA A 380 17.92 -38.40 -21.38
N ALA A 381 18.31 -37.60 -22.38
CA ALA A 381 17.38 -37.06 -23.35
C ALA A 381 16.78 -38.27 -24.05
N ARG A 382 15.52 -38.59 -23.71
CA ARG A 382 14.72 -39.55 -24.46
C ARG A 382 14.78 -39.13 -25.92
N LYS A 383 15.36 -40.00 -26.75
CA LYS A 383 15.27 -39.93 -28.20
C LYS A 383 13.80 -39.70 -28.56
N SER A 384 13.54 -38.64 -29.30
CA SER A 384 12.33 -38.49 -30.10
C SER A 384 12.24 -39.70 -31.02
N THR A 385 11.28 -40.59 -30.80
CA THR A 385 10.95 -41.67 -31.73
C THR A 385 10.19 -41.06 -32.91
N GLY A 386 10.95 -40.52 -33.86
CA GLY A 386 10.60 -40.42 -35.28
C GLY A 386 11.51 -41.38 -36.07
N PRO A 387 11.07 -41.94 -37.21
CA PRO A 387 11.51 -43.24 -37.68
C PRO A 387 12.85 -43.15 -38.41
N SER A 388 13.95 -43.39 -37.71
CA SER A 388 15.26 -43.57 -38.36
C SER A 388 16.27 -44.42 -37.56
N ASP A 389 15.82 -45.21 -36.59
CA ASP A 389 16.69 -46.09 -35.78
C ASP A 389 16.23 -47.56 -35.81
N LEU A 390 15.83 -48.06 -36.99
CA LEU A 390 15.76 -49.50 -37.25
C LEU A 390 17.07 -49.89 -37.94
N GLY A 391 17.80 -50.86 -37.38
CA GLY A 391 18.94 -51.46 -38.06
C GLY A 391 18.56 -51.92 -39.48
N PRO A 392 19.53 -52.04 -40.40
CA PRO A 392 19.25 -52.27 -41.81
C PRO A 392 18.30 -53.47 -41.99
N ALA A 393 17.16 -53.22 -42.63
CA ALA A 393 16.20 -54.27 -42.91
C ALA A 393 16.87 -55.37 -43.77
N PRO A 394 16.59 -56.66 -43.53
CA PRO A 394 17.15 -57.74 -44.33
C PRO A 394 16.77 -57.58 -45.81
N ALA A 395 17.69 -57.93 -46.71
CA ALA A 395 17.52 -57.75 -48.15
C ALA A 395 16.22 -58.42 -48.64
N GLY A 396 15.34 -57.64 -49.27
CA GLY A 396 14.02 -58.10 -49.75
C GLY A 396 12.84 -57.82 -48.81
N ALA A 397 13.08 -57.26 -47.61
CA ALA A 397 12.01 -56.78 -46.74
C ALA A 397 11.38 -55.49 -47.29
N THR A 398 10.05 -55.48 -47.38
CA THR A 398 9.27 -54.34 -47.89
C THR A 398 8.12 -53.95 -46.96
N HIS A 399 7.68 -54.85 -46.08
CA HIS A 399 6.58 -54.62 -45.15
C HIS A 399 6.91 -55.20 -43.76
N ILE A 400 6.29 -54.63 -42.73
CA ILE A 400 6.30 -55.18 -41.36
C ILE A 400 4.87 -55.59 -41.04
N VAL A 401 4.66 -56.84 -40.61
CA VAL A 401 3.34 -57.36 -40.24
C VAL A 401 3.38 -57.98 -38.82
N PRO A 402 2.27 -57.94 -38.07
CA PRO A 402 2.18 -58.62 -36.78
C PRO A 402 2.23 -60.15 -36.96
N GLY A 403 3.18 -60.80 -36.28
CA GLY A 403 3.34 -62.24 -36.22
C GLY A 403 2.41 -62.91 -35.21
N ARG A 404 2.20 -64.22 -35.36
CA ARG A 404 1.37 -65.02 -34.43
C ARG A 404 1.99 -65.15 -33.03
N ASP A 405 3.26 -64.85 -32.88
CA ASP A 405 4.00 -64.85 -31.61
C ASP A 405 3.88 -63.50 -30.86
N GLY A 406 3.10 -62.55 -31.39
CA GLY A 406 2.89 -61.23 -30.81
C GLY A 406 4.01 -60.23 -31.07
N LYS A 407 5.01 -60.58 -31.91
CA LYS A 407 6.08 -59.67 -32.35
C LYS A 407 5.83 -59.22 -33.78
N ASN A 408 6.49 -58.14 -34.18
CA ASN A 408 6.44 -57.68 -35.57
C ASN A 408 7.48 -58.44 -36.40
N HIS A 409 7.16 -58.77 -37.65
CA HIS A 409 8.04 -59.51 -38.57
C HIS A 409 8.22 -58.76 -39.90
N TYR A 410 9.43 -58.79 -40.44
CA TYR A 410 9.73 -58.31 -41.79
C TYR A 410 9.21 -59.29 -42.84
N THR A 411 8.58 -58.79 -43.90
CA THR A 411 8.06 -59.62 -45.00
C THR A 411 8.36 -59.04 -46.39
N ASN A 412 8.32 -59.91 -47.40
CA ASN A 412 8.42 -59.52 -48.81
C ASN A 412 7.14 -58.78 -49.29
N ALA A 413 7.14 -58.28 -50.54
CA ALA A 413 6.05 -57.45 -51.05
C ALA A 413 4.70 -58.17 -51.13
N ALA A 414 4.71 -59.50 -51.15
CA ALA A 414 3.51 -60.33 -51.15
C ALA A 414 3.03 -60.68 -49.73
N GLY A 415 3.79 -60.36 -48.66
CA GLY A 415 3.47 -60.70 -47.28
C GLY A 415 3.54 -62.20 -46.95
N THR A 416 4.17 -63.02 -47.81
CA THR A 416 4.13 -64.48 -47.71
C THR A 416 5.41 -65.12 -47.16
N VAL A 417 6.51 -64.36 -47.10
CA VAL A 417 7.81 -64.83 -46.61
C VAL A 417 8.20 -64.02 -45.40
N ASP A 418 8.38 -64.70 -44.26
CA ASP A 418 8.91 -64.12 -43.03
C ASP A 418 10.44 -64.05 -43.11
N LEU A 419 10.96 -62.82 -43.02
CA LEU A 419 12.38 -62.49 -43.13
C LEU A 419 13.01 -62.18 -41.76
N GLY A 420 12.29 -62.46 -40.68
CA GLY A 420 12.75 -62.33 -39.31
C GLY A 420 12.02 -61.25 -38.51
N ILE A 421 12.30 -61.22 -37.21
CA ILE A 421 11.63 -60.33 -36.25
C ILE A 421 12.10 -58.89 -36.48
N ALA A 422 11.13 -57.99 -36.66
CA ALA A 422 11.35 -56.56 -36.67
C ALA A 422 11.46 -56.03 -35.22
N PRO A 423 12.36 -55.04 -34.97
CA PRO A 423 12.55 -54.45 -33.65
C PRO A 423 11.28 -53.87 -33.02
#